data_AF-A0A660N0N5-F1
#
_entry.id   AF-A0A660N0N5-F1
#
_cell.length_a   1.000
_cell.length_b   1.000
_cell.length_c   1.000
_cell.angle_alpha   90.00
_cell.angle_beta   90.00
_cell.angle_gamma   90.00
#
_symmetry.space_group_name_H-M   'P 1'
#
loop_
_entity.id
_entity.type
_entity.pdbx_description
1 polymer ?
#
loop_
_entity_poly.entity_id
_entity_poly.type
_entity_poly.pdbx_seq_one_letter_code
_entity_poly.pdbx_strand_id
1 'polypeptide(L)'
;EFCGHGIGRGFHEEPQVLHYGRKGSGLKLQPGMIFTVEPMINQGKRHLKILADGWTVVTKDRSLSAQWEHEVLVTDTGYEILTVSPKTGRP
;
A
#
# COMPACT_ATOMS: atom_id res chain seq x y z
N GLU A 1 7.22 -9.17 4.80
CA GLU A 1 6.82 -8.42 3.60
C GLU A 1 5.93 -7.28 4.07
N PHE A 2 5.79 -6.22 3.28
CA PHE A 2 5.01 -5.03 3.64
C PHE A 2 3.76 -4.97 2.76
N CYS A 3 2.68 -4.44 3.31
CA CYS A 3 1.36 -4.37 2.68
C CYS A 3 0.73 -3.03 3.01
N GLY A 4 -0.27 -2.62 2.22
CA GLY A 4 -1.15 -1.54 2.63
C GLY A 4 -1.96 -1.93 3.86
N HIS A 5 -2.63 -0.94 4.44
CA HIS A 5 -3.32 -1.09 5.71
C HIS A 5 -4.57 -0.23 5.76
N GLY A 6 -5.52 -0.60 6.63
CA GLY A 6 -6.57 0.31 7.04
C GLY A 6 -5.96 1.52 7.76
N ILE A 7 -6.56 2.68 7.57
CA ILE A 7 -6.14 3.92 8.23
C ILE A 7 -7.36 4.70 8.68
N GLY A 8 -7.27 5.28 9.88
CA GLY A 8 -8.38 5.97 10.51
C GLY A 8 -7.94 6.67 11.78
N ARG A 9 -8.43 6.20 12.93
CA ARG A 9 -8.00 6.76 14.23
C ARG A 9 -6.63 6.23 14.64
N GLY A 10 -6.36 4.96 14.37
CA GLY A 10 -5.05 4.34 14.43
C GLY A 10 -4.30 4.53 13.11
N PHE A 11 -2.97 4.45 13.21
CA PHE A 11 -2.11 4.67 12.05
C PHE A 11 -2.11 3.46 11.10
N HIS A 12 -1.97 2.24 11.64
CA HIS A 12 -2.11 1.00 10.87
C HIS A 12 -3.20 0.14 11.50
N GLU A 13 -4.28 -0.10 10.77
CA GLU A 13 -5.44 -0.89 11.17
C GLU A 13 -5.75 -1.97 10.11
N GLU A 14 -6.74 -2.83 10.38
CA GLU A 14 -7.30 -3.70 9.35
C GLU A 14 -8.08 -2.88 8.30
N PRO A 15 -8.14 -3.30 7.03
CA PRO A 15 -7.61 -4.56 6.50
C PRO A 15 -6.12 -4.48 6.13
N GLN A 16 -5.41 -5.61 6.23
CA GLN A 16 -4.14 -5.77 5.53
C GLN A 16 -4.35 -5.92 4.01
N VAL A 17 -3.73 -5.05 3.21
CA VAL A 17 -3.89 -4.98 1.75
C VAL A 17 -2.64 -5.51 1.06
N LEU A 18 -2.61 -6.82 0.79
CA LEU A 18 -1.49 -7.45 0.11
C LEU A 18 -1.36 -6.96 -1.34
N HIS A 19 -0.14 -6.64 -1.76
CA HIS A 19 0.18 -6.19 -3.13
C HIS A 19 0.40 -7.35 -4.11
N TYR A 20 0.01 -8.56 -3.73
CA TYR A 20 0.03 -9.76 -4.54
C TYR A 20 -1.20 -10.60 -4.22
N GLY A 21 -1.70 -11.35 -5.20
CA GLY A 21 -2.86 -12.19 -4.98
C GLY A 21 -3.48 -12.68 -6.27
N ARG A 22 -4.70 -13.19 -6.17
CA ARG A 22 -5.51 -13.62 -7.30
C ARG A 22 -6.69 -12.66 -7.46
N LYS A 23 -6.93 -12.22 -8.70
CA LYS A 23 -8.09 -11.37 -9.03
C LYS A 23 -9.38 -12.04 -8.55
N GLY A 24 -10.25 -11.28 -7.89
CA GLY A 24 -11.53 -11.77 -7.37
C GLY A 24 -11.46 -12.55 -6.06
N SER A 25 -10.31 -12.52 -5.37
CA SER A 25 -10.16 -13.05 -4.01
C SER A 25 -9.96 -11.92 -3.00
N GLY A 26 -10.07 -12.24 -1.72
CA GLY A 26 -9.86 -11.29 -0.62
C GLY A 26 -11.16 -10.74 -0.04
N LEU A 27 -11.02 -9.68 0.76
CA LEU A 27 -12.12 -9.04 1.46
C LEU A 27 -13.01 -8.25 0.48
N LYS A 28 -14.33 -8.32 0.68
CA LYS A 28 -15.27 -7.48 -0.05
C LYS A 28 -15.22 -6.06 0.52
N LEU A 29 -14.82 -5.09 -0.32
CA LEU A 29 -14.81 -3.67 0.02
C LEU A 29 -16.24 -3.16 0.23
N GLN A 30 -16.42 -2.31 1.23
CA GLN A 30 -17.71 -1.70 1.59
C GLN A 30 -17.55 -0.18 1.70
N PRO A 31 -18.59 0.60 1.37
CA PRO A 31 -18.56 2.06 1.51
C PRO A 31 -18.17 2.50 2.92
N GLY A 32 -17.35 3.54 3.02
CA GLY A 32 -16.81 4.07 4.28
C GLY A 32 -15.51 3.41 4.75
N MET A 33 -15.06 2.33 4.11
CA MET A 33 -13.72 1.79 4.37
C MET A 33 -12.64 2.72 3.83
N ILE A 34 -11.59 2.95 4.63
CA ILE A 34 -10.42 3.74 4.25
C ILE A 34 -9.17 2.89 4.44
N PHE A 35 -8.33 2.81 3.41
CA PHE A 35 -7.09 2.03 3.44
C PHE A 35 -6.05 2.57 2.45
N THR A 36 -4.81 2.16 2.64
CA THR A 36 -3.70 2.49 1.74
C THR A 36 -3.52 1.43 0.66
N VAL A 37 -3.15 1.90 -0.54
CA VAL A 37 -2.59 1.07 -1.60
C VAL A 37 -1.18 1.58 -1.86
N GLU A 38 -0.17 0.80 -1.47
CA GLU A 38 1.22 1.28 -1.37
C GLU A 38 2.25 0.28 -1.94
N PRO A 39 2.11 -0.17 -3.19
CA PRO A 39 2.93 -1.24 -3.74
C PRO A 39 4.41 -0.84 -3.82
N MET A 40 5.27 -1.69 -3.25
CA MET A 40 6.71 -1.66 -3.45
C MET A 40 7.09 -2.63 -4.58
N ILE A 41 7.69 -2.10 -5.64
CA ILE A 41 8.09 -2.87 -6.82
C ILE A 41 9.61 -2.95 -6.89
N ASN A 42 10.14 -4.17 -6.81
CA ASN A 42 11.57 -4.45 -6.92
C ASN A 42 11.94 -4.76 -8.38
N GLN A 43 13.06 -4.22 -8.85
CA GLN A 43 13.66 -4.61 -10.14
C GLN A 43 14.15 -6.07 -10.12
N GLY A 44 14.62 -6.53 -8.97
CA GLY A 44 15.15 -7.88 -8.75
C GLY A 44 14.13 -8.81 -8.08
N LYS A 45 14.55 -9.47 -7.01
CA LYS A 45 13.75 -10.47 -6.28
C LYS A 45 12.94 -9.82 -5.15
N ARG A 46 11.88 -10.49 -4.72
CA ARG A 46 10.99 -10.02 -3.64
C ARG A 46 11.60 -10.08 -2.22
N HIS A 47 12.69 -10.81 -2.03
CA HIS A 47 13.26 -11.04 -0.70
C HIS A 47 13.88 -9.76 -0.14
N LEU A 48 13.68 -9.51 1.15
CA LEU A 48 14.09 -8.28 1.83
C LEU A 48 15.10 -8.57 2.95
N LYS A 49 15.79 -7.53 3.40
CA LYS A 49 16.61 -7.51 4.63
C LYS A 49 16.35 -6.20 5.37
N ILE A 50 16.13 -6.28 6.68
CA ILE A 50 16.11 -5.12 7.58
C ILE A 50 17.56 -4.87 8.01
N LEU A 51 18.02 -3.62 7.94
CA LEU A 51 19.37 -3.25 8.35
C LEU A 51 19.50 -3.18 9.88
N ALA A 52 20.73 -2.96 10.34
CA ALA A 52 21.04 -2.95 11.77
C ALA A 52 20.38 -1.80 12.55
N ASP A 53 19.87 -0.79 11.86
CA ASP A 53 19.08 0.29 12.46
C ASP A 53 17.66 -0.14 12.87
N GLY A 54 17.23 -1.34 12.48
CA GLY A 54 15.90 -1.88 12.79
C GLY A 54 14.77 -1.33 11.91
N TRP A 55 15.06 -0.45 10.96
CA TRP A 55 14.06 0.29 10.17
C TRP A 55 14.30 0.22 8.67
N THR A 56 15.53 0.44 8.22
CA THR A 56 15.81 0.52 6.78
C THR A 56 15.62 -0.85 6.16
N VAL A 57 14.70 -0.94 5.21
CA VAL A 57 14.42 -2.14 4.44
C VAL A 57 15.13 -2.03 3.10
N VAL A 58 15.90 -3.06 2.75
CA VAL A 58 16.54 -3.17 1.44
C VAL A 58 16.15 -4.48 0.76
N THR A 59 16.20 -4.50 -0.56
CA THR A 59 16.16 -5.75 -1.32
C THR A 59 17.37 -6.60 -0.94
N LYS A 60 17.16 -7.91 -0.75
CA LYS A 60 18.24 -8.84 -0.35
C LYS A 60 19.32 -8.93 -1.43
N ASP A 61 18.95 -8.71 -2.69
CA ASP A 61 19.86 -8.68 -3.85
C ASP A 61 20.40 -7.28 -4.19
N ARG A 62 20.07 -6.25 -3.38
CA ARG A 62 20.49 -4.85 -3.57
C ARG A 62 20.03 -4.19 -4.86
N SER A 63 19.08 -4.79 -5.59
CA SER A 63 18.45 -4.17 -6.76
C SER A 63 17.57 -2.99 -6.35
N LEU A 64 17.27 -2.10 -7.30
CA LEU A 64 16.40 -0.95 -7.07
C LEU A 64 14.98 -1.38 -6.69
N SER A 65 14.35 -0.54 -5.87
CA SER A 65 12.93 -0.63 -5.52
C SER A 65 12.31 0.75 -5.67
N ALA A 66 11.04 0.80 -6.08
CA ALA A 66 10.23 2.01 -6.12
C ALA A 66 8.89 1.76 -5.42
N GLN A 67 8.31 2.82 -4.87
CA GLN A 67 7.03 2.79 -4.18
C GLN A 67 6.26 4.08 -4.47
N TRP A 68 4.95 3.94 -4.56
CA TRP A 68 3.97 5.04 -4.51
C TRP A 68 2.84 4.60 -3.61
N GLU A 69 2.12 5.56 -3.04
CA GLU A 69 1.07 5.30 -2.08
C GLU A 69 -0.07 6.30 -2.21
N HIS A 70 -1.29 5.79 -2.06
CA HIS A 70 -2.47 6.61 -1.85
C HIS A 70 -3.38 6.02 -0.77
N GLU A 71 -3.96 6.93 0.01
CA GLU A 71 -5.12 6.66 0.86
C GLU A 71 -6.41 6.72 0.02
N VAL A 72 -7.20 5.66 0.09
CA VAL A 72 -8.40 5.43 -0.71
C VAL A 72 -9.61 5.26 0.22
N LEU A 73 -10.65 6.07 -0.03
CA LEU A 73 -11.98 5.90 0.56
C LEU A 73 -12.87 5.11 -0.41
N VAL A 74 -13.50 4.05 0.05
CA VAL A 74 -14.55 3.34 -0.70
C VAL A 74 -15.86 4.11 -0.59
N THR A 75 -16.52 4.33 -1.72
CA THR A 75 -17.83 5.00 -1.80
C THR A 75 -18.91 4.02 -2.27
N ASP A 76 -20.18 4.42 -2.22
CA ASP A 76 -21.30 3.58 -2.68
C ASP A 76 -21.19 3.14 -4.14
N THR A 77 -20.49 3.92 -4.96
CA THR A 77 -20.39 3.71 -6.41
C THR A 77 -18.96 3.52 -6.91
N GLY A 78 -17.96 3.60 -6.04
CA GLY A 78 -16.55 3.52 -6.44
C GLY A 78 -15.60 3.86 -5.30
N TYR A 79 -14.72 4.83 -5.55
CA TYR A 79 -13.72 5.26 -4.58
C TYR A 79 -13.34 6.73 -4.77
N GLU A 80 -12.74 7.31 -3.73
CA GLU A 80 -12.11 8.62 -3.72
C GLU A 80 -10.64 8.47 -3.30
N ILE A 81 -9.72 9.21 -3.95
CA ILE A 81 -8.31 9.26 -3.56
C ILE A 81 -8.10 10.51 -2.72
N LEU A 82 -7.85 10.33 -1.42
CA LEU A 82 -7.80 11.42 -0.44
C LEU A 82 -6.48 12.20 -0.46
N THR A 83 -5.47 11.66 -1.14
CA THR A 83 -4.08 12.13 -1.09
C THR A 83 -3.57 12.63 -2.45
N VAL A 84 -4.48 13.02 -3.34
CA VAL A 84 -4.08 13.67 -4.61
C VAL A 84 -3.45 15.03 -4.30
N SER A 85 -2.24 15.25 -4.83
CA SER A 85 -1.57 16.54 -4.70
C SER A 85 -2.33 17.62 -5.47
N PRO A 86 -2.62 18.78 -4.85
CA PRO A 86 -3.23 19.92 -5.54
C PRO A 86 -2.38 20.44 -6.72
N LYS A 87 -1.07 20.15 -6.74
CA LYS A 87 -0.16 20.59 -7.80
C LYS A 87 -0.20 19.71 -9.05
N THR A 88 -0.45 18.41 -8.90
CA THR A 88 -0.47 17.47 -10.04
C THR A 88 -1.89 17.23 -10.53
N GLY A 89 -2.90 17.35 -9.65
CA GLY A 89 -4.32 17.18 -9.97
C GLY A 89 -4.69 15.80 -10.51
N ARG A 90 -3.75 14.85 -10.44
CA ARG A 90 -3.87 13.49 -10.90
C ARG A 90 -3.07 12.59 -9.96
N PRO A 91 -3.59 11.41 -9.62
CA PRO A 91 -2.80 10.34 -9.04
C PRO A 91 -1.78 9.81 -10.06
#